data_AF-A0A1I6DN70-F1
#
_entry.id   AF-A0A1I6DN70-F1
#
_cell.length_a   1.000
_cell.length_b   1.000
_cell.length_c   1.000
_cell.angle_alpha   90.00
_cell.angle_beta   90.00
_cell.angle_gamma   90.00
#
_symmetry.space_group_name_H-M   'P 1'
#
loop_
_entity.id
_entity.type
_entity.pdbx_description
1 polymer ?
#
loop_
_entity_poly.entity_id
_entity_poly.type
_entity_poly.pdbx_seq_one_letter_code
_entity_poly.pdbx_strand_id
1 'polypeptide(L)'
;MGHRPSRHSHQIKKYQKFIDTRAPEIRHSVEVAIKGHRFMRVKQPKGAKGSLKWLQRAVERRPDLLQPDDIPQIEWRSPLKSDDYAEYRDRDFLNLVGCAQHADALSDFWPRGGPQWDALGVSETGPVLVEAKAHIPEFFSSRTAATEPSKHRIESSLRKVAIDLGATRPDLWSEIYFQYCNRLAFLWWLREQGVKATLFYVCFLNDPDLNGPTKPETWDAAFASANYALGLSKRHKLSGSIKYLYPDVTQLS
;
A
#
# COMPACT_ATOMS: atom_id res chain seq x y z
N MET A 1 26.09 10.92 26.25
CA MET A 1 25.66 9.81 25.38
C MET A 1 24.60 8.99 26.11
N GLY A 2 23.35 9.06 25.68
CA GLY A 2 22.27 8.21 26.19
C GLY A 2 21.40 7.80 25.01
N HIS A 3 21.51 6.54 24.59
CA HIS A 3 20.64 5.98 23.56
C HIS A 3 19.21 5.91 24.12
N ARG A 4 18.31 6.77 23.63
CA ARG A 4 16.88 6.60 23.88
C ARG A 4 16.44 5.29 23.19
N PRO A 5 15.77 4.37 23.90
CA PRO A 5 15.29 3.14 23.29
C PRO A 5 14.30 3.47 22.16
N SER A 6 14.45 2.84 21.00
CA SER A 6 13.55 3.04 19.85
C SER A 6 12.09 2.73 20.22
N ARG A 7 11.10 3.31 19.53
CA ARG A 7 9.67 3.01 19.76
C ARG A 7 9.37 1.51 19.63
N HIS A 8 10.14 0.78 18.83
CA HIS A 8 10.10 -0.68 18.71
C HIS A 8 10.42 -1.41 20.03
N SER A 9 11.46 -0.96 20.75
CA SER A 9 11.77 -1.50 22.08
C SER A 9 10.70 -1.17 23.12
N HIS A 10 9.99 -0.04 22.96
CA HIS A 10 8.86 0.30 23.84
C HIS A 10 7.63 -0.54 23.54
N GLN A 11 7.35 -0.85 22.28
CA GLN A 11 6.21 -1.68 21.90
C GLN A 11 6.44 -3.14 22.32
N ILE A 12 7.63 -3.70 22.07
CA ILE A 12 8.03 -5.04 22.55
C ILE A 12 7.98 -5.11 24.09
N LYS A 13 8.50 -4.10 24.80
CA LYS A 13 8.40 -4.06 26.27
C LYS A 13 6.97 -3.93 26.79
N LYS A 14 6.10 -3.20 26.07
CA LYS A 14 4.68 -3.07 26.41
C LYS A 14 3.94 -4.40 26.22
N TYR A 15 4.24 -5.15 25.16
CA TYR A 15 3.70 -6.49 24.94
C TYR A 15 4.25 -7.50 25.95
N GLN A 16 5.55 -7.47 26.25
CA GLN A 16 6.16 -8.35 27.25
C GLN A 16 5.54 -8.12 28.64
N LYS A 17 5.39 -6.86 29.06
CA LYS A 17 4.76 -6.50 30.34
C LYS A 17 3.27 -6.90 30.39
N PHE A 18 2.58 -6.96 29.25
CA PHE A 18 1.20 -7.44 29.15
C PHE A 18 1.09 -8.97 29.19
N ILE A 19 2.10 -9.68 28.71
CA ILE A 19 2.21 -11.15 28.80
C ILE A 19 2.54 -11.56 30.24
N ASP A 20 3.47 -10.84 30.87
CA ASP A 20 3.94 -11.10 32.23
C ASP A 20 2.88 -10.87 33.32
N THR A 21 1.76 -10.22 33.02
CA THR A 21 0.64 -10.01 33.95
C THR A 21 -0.47 -11.06 33.84
N ARG A 22 -0.40 -12.00 32.88
CA ARG A 22 -1.41 -13.05 32.71
C ARG A 22 -1.02 -14.37 33.36
N ALA A 23 -2.02 -15.20 33.68
CA ALA A 23 -1.83 -16.55 34.18
C ALA A 23 -1.00 -17.40 33.17
N PRO A 24 -0.13 -18.32 33.63
CA PRO A 24 0.81 -19.06 32.78
C PRO A 24 0.15 -19.79 31.59
N GLU A 25 -1.09 -20.27 31.79
CA GLU A 25 -1.88 -21.00 30.80
C GLU A 25 -2.30 -20.12 29.61
N ILE A 26 -2.50 -18.81 29.85
CA ILE A 26 -2.84 -17.83 28.81
C ILE A 26 -1.56 -17.35 28.10
N ARG A 27 -0.41 -17.34 28.78
CA ARG A 27 0.87 -16.91 28.19
C ARG A 27 1.29 -17.81 27.03
N HIS A 28 1.13 -19.12 27.17
CA HIS A 28 1.47 -20.06 26.10
C HIS A 28 0.60 -19.84 24.85
N SER A 29 -0.71 -19.66 25.00
CA SER A 29 -1.61 -19.36 23.88
C SER A 29 -1.33 -18.00 23.23
N VAL A 30 -0.97 -16.98 24.01
CA VAL A 30 -0.59 -15.65 23.49
C VAL A 30 0.77 -15.70 22.80
N GLU A 31 1.75 -16.42 23.34
CA GLU A 31 3.05 -16.61 22.70
C GLU A 31 2.96 -17.44 21.43
N VAL A 32 2.12 -18.48 21.39
CA VAL A 32 1.84 -19.26 20.18
C VAL A 32 1.11 -18.42 19.13
N ALA A 33 0.16 -17.58 19.53
CA ALA A 33 -0.50 -16.63 18.62
C ALA A 33 0.49 -15.58 18.06
N ILE A 34 1.41 -15.07 18.88
CA ILE A 34 2.45 -14.11 18.46
C ILE A 34 3.52 -14.80 17.59
N LYS A 35 3.94 -16.03 17.91
CA LYS A 35 4.90 -16.81 17.10
C LYS A 35 4.30 -17.30 15.78
N GLY A 36 2.98 -17.48 15.69
CA GLY A 36 2.26 -17.80 14.45
C GLY A 36 2.01 -16.58 13.54
N HIS A 37 1.93 -15.37 14.12
CA HIS A 37 1.87 -14.11 13.39
C HIS A 37 3.24 -13.74 12.82
N ARG A 38 3.57 -14.29 11.64
CA ARG A 38 4.62 -13.73 10.80
C ARG A 38 4.27 -12.25 10.54
N PHE A 39 5.03 -11.35 11.13
CA PHE A 39 4.87 -9.90 10.97
C PHE A 39 4.91 -9.54 9.49
N MET A 40 3.98 -8.68 9.10
CA MET A 40 3.75 -8.20 7.74
C MET A 40 4.30 -6.78 7.52
N ARG A 41 5.11 -6.33 8.49
CA ARG A 41 6.05 -5.22 8.38
C ARG A 41 7.35 -5.70 7.75
N VAL A 42 7.75 -5.08 6.65
CA VAL A 42 9.01 -5.36 5.95
C VAL A 42 9.91 -4.14 6.05
N LYS A 43 11.04 -4.29 6.76
CA LYS A 43 12.08 -3.26 6.81
C LYS A 43 12.61 -3.02 5.39
N GLN A 44 12.71 -1.75 5.00
CA GLN A 44 13.35 -1.38 3.74
C GLN A 44 14.77 -0.85 3.97
N PRO A 45 15.68 -1.05 3.01
CA PRO A 45 16.93 -0.31 3.03
C PRO A 45 16.64 1.18 2.82
N LYS A 46 17.61 2.02 3.20
CA LYS A 46 17.60 3.40 2.73
C LYS A 46 17.67 3.37 1.20
N GLY A 47 16.68 3.96 0.54
CA GLY A 47 16.55 3.91 -0.91
C GLY A 47 17.75 4.57 -1.59
N ALA A 48 18.38 3.84 -2.51
CA ALA A 48 19.53 4.30 -3.28
C ALA A 48 19.16 4.71 -4.72
N LYS A 49 18.03 4.24 -5.24
CA LYS A 49 17.52 4.52 -6.60
C LYS A 49 16.00 4.33 -6.67
N GLY A 50 15.38 4.84 -7.73
CA GLY A 50 13.98 4.58 -8.07
C GLY A 50 12.96 5.10 -7.06
N SER A 51 11.74 4.58 -7.17
CA SER A 51 10.59 5.03 -6.36
C SER A 51 10.85 4.89 -4.86
N LEU A 52 11.54 3.83 -4.42
CA LEU A 52 11.91 3.64 -3.02
C LEU A 52 12.75 4.82 -2.48
N LYS A 53 13.78 5.26 -3.24
CA LYS A 53 14.61 6.43 -2.85
C LYS A 53 13.75 7.68 -2.76
N TRP A 54 12.98 7.96 -3.80
CA TRP A 54 12.27 9.23 -3.91
C TRP A 54 11.10 9.33 -2.95
N LEU A 55 10.37 8.25 -2.71
CA LEU A 55 9.28 8.21 -1.75
C LEU A 55 9.76 8.42 -0.31
N GLN A 56 10.85 7.74 0.09
CA GLN A 56 11.44 7.96 1.41
C GLN A 56 11.87 9.42 1.61
N ARG A 57 12.48 10.04 0.59
CA ARG A 57 12.88 11.46 0.64
C ARG A 57 11.68 12.40 0.66
N ALA A 58 10.65 12.13 -0.14
CA ALA A 58 9.43 12.93 -0.19
C ALA A 58 8.73 12.92 1.16
N VAL A 59 8.47 11.75 1.75
CA VAL A 59 7.83 11.64 3.06
C VAL A 59 8.67 12.30 4.17
N GLU A 60 10.00 12.16 4.16
CA GLU A 60 10.86 12.71 5.21
C GLU A 60 11.10 14.23 5.09
N ARG A 61 11.21 14.76 3.87
CA ARG A 61 11.74 16.12 3.63
C ARG A 61 10.76 17.08 2.98
N ARG A 62 9.88 16.55 2.12
CA ARG A 62 8.97 17.34 1.29
C ARG A 62 7.58 16.66 1.19
N PRO A 63 6.92 16.40 2.33
CA PRO A 63 5.59 15.76 2.31
C PRO A 63 4.54 16.65 1.64
N ASP A 64 4.82 17.96 1.49
CA ASP A 64 4.02 18.91 0.69
C ASP A 64 3.89 18.48 -0.77
N LEU A 65 4.91 17.83 -1.35
CA LEU A 65 4.84 17.29 -2.72
C LEU A 65 3.90 16.10 -2.86
N LEU A 66 3.45 15.52 -1.74
CA LEU A 66 2.53 14.40 -1.68
C LEU A 66 1.17 14.80 -1.09
N GLN A 67 0.88 16.11 -0.97
CA GLN A 67 -0.35 16.62 -0.37
C GLN A 67 -1.23 17.28 -1.45
N PRO A 68 -2.26 16.59 -1.97
CA PRO A 68 -3.24 17.22 -2.86
C PRO A 68 -4.08 18.25 -2.10
N ASP A 69 -4.46 19.34 -2.76
CA ASP A 69 -5.22 20.44 -2.15
C ASP A 69 -6.59 20.00 -1.59
N ASP A 70 -7.19 18.96 -2.18
CA ASP A 70 -8.53 18.49 -1.83
C ASP A 70 -8.53 17.35 -0.79
N ILE A 71 -7.37 17.02 -0.23
CA ILE A 71 -7.22 16.04 0.85
C ILE A 71 -6.79 16.80 2.11
N PRO A 72 -7.43 16.60 3.28
CA PRO A 72 -6.95 17.18 4.53
C PRO A 72 -5.51 16.75 4.84
N GLN A 73 -4.87 17.48 5.76
CA GLN A 73 -3.49 17.21 6.17
C GLN A 73 -3.26 15.71 6.42
N ILE A 74 -2.28 15.14 5.73
CA ILE A 74 -1.92 13.73 5.85
C ILE A 74 -0.85 13.57 6.95
N GLU A 75 -1.12 12.71 7.90
CA GLU A 75 -0.12 12.18 8.84
C GLU A 75 0.49 10.90 8.25
N TRP A 76 1.71 11.01 7.73
CA TRP A 76 2.44 9.87 7.19
C TRP A 76 2.83 8.88 8.29
N ARG A 77 2.46 7.61 8.09
CA ARG A 77 2.75 6.50 9.00
C ARG A 77 3.86 5.58 8.49
N SER A 78 4.03 5.51 7.18
CA SER A 78 5.17 4.85 6.52
C SER A 78 5.47 5.48 5.16
N PRO A 79 6.71 5.40 4.65
CA PRO A 79 7.91 4.92 5.34
C PRO A 79 8.48 6.01 6.26
N LEU A 80 8.78 5.66 7.52
CA LEU A 80 9.42 6.57 8.48
C LEU A 80 10.82 6.09 8.82
N LYS A 81 11.81 6.99 8.86
CA LYS A 81 13.18 6.66 9.26
C LYS A 81 13.27 6.03 10.65
N SER A 82 12.45 6.52 11.59
CA SER A 82 12.35 6.01 12.96
C SER A 82 11.76 4.60 13.05
N ASP A 83 11.20 4.11 11.94
CA ASP A 83 10.59 2.81 11.76
C ASP A 83 11.24 2.05 10.59
N ASP A 84 12.55 2.21 10.41
CA ASP A 84 13.36 1.54 9.38
C ASP A 84 12.81 1.66 7.95
N TYR A 85 12.12 2.76 7.64
CA TYR A 85 11.44 2.97 6.37
C TYR A 85 10.51 1.79 5.99
N ALA A 86 9.93 1.12 6.97
CA ALA A 86 9.23 -0.13 6.73
C ALA A 86 7.98 0.04 5.87
N GLU A 87 7.70 -0.98 5.07
CA GLU A 87 6.48 -1.14 4.29
C GLU A 87 5.61 -2.22 4.91
N TYR A 88 4.31 -2.15 4.67
CA TYR A 88 3.32 -2.93 5.41
C TYR A 88 2.34 -3.64 4.49
N ARG A 89 1.91 -4.85 4.88
CA ARG A 89 0.85 -5.62 4.22
C ARG A 89 -0.08 -6.29 5.24
N ASP A 90 -1.16 -6.90 4.74
CA ASP A 90 -2.21 -7.60 5.50
C ASP A 90 -2.66 -6.86 6.79
N ARG A 91 -2.79 -7.59 7.91
CA ARG A 91 -3.22 -7.04 9.21
C ARG A 91 -2.38 -5.84 9.66
N ASP A 92 -1.09 -5.81 9.37
CA ASP A 92 -0.21 -4.76 9.89
C ASP A 92 -0.43 -3.42 9.16
N PHE A 93 -0.76 -3.42 7.86
CA PHE A 93 -1.16 -2.17 7.20
C PHE A 93 -2.48 -1.64 7.76
N LEU A 94 -3.45 -2.54 8.00
CA LEU A 94 -4.74 -2.16 8.61
C LEU A 94 -4.55 -1.57 10.00
N ASN A 95 -3.70 -2.17 10.83
CA ASN A 95 -3.35 -1.62 12.13
C ASN A 95 -2.78 -0.21 12.02
N LEU A 96 -1.87 0.01 11.07
CA LEU A 96 -1.18 1.28 10.91
C LEU A 96 -2.10 2.42 10.48
N VAL A 97 -3.15 2.11 9.71
CA VAL A 97 -4.15 3.09 9.23
C VAL A 97 -5.44 3.12 10.05
N GLY A 98 -5.47 2.49 11.23
CA GLY A 98 -6.63 2.54 12.14
C GLY A 98 -7.83 1.69 11.68
N CYS A 99 -7.59 0.63 10.91
CA CYS A 99 -8.59 -0.26 10.33
C CYS A 99 -8.46 -1.72 10.82
N ALA A 100 -7.84 -1.94 11.98
CA ALA A 100 -7.54 -3.25 12.55
C ALA A 100 -8.76 -4.19 12.66
N GLN A 101 -9.94 -3.60 12.91
CA GLN A 101 -11.21 -4.32 13.03
C GLN A 101 -11.61 -5.08 11.75
N HIS A 102 -11.06 -4.72 10.59
CA HIS A 102 -11.36 -5.38 9.31
C HIS A 102 -10.39 -6.52 8.97
N ALA A 103 -9.46 -6.87 9.87
CA ALA A 103 -8.42 -7.85 9.57
C ALA A 103 -8.95 -9.26 9.27
N ASP A 104 -10.02 -9.69 9.95
CA ASP A 104 -10.61 -11.00 9.72
C ASP A 104 -11.41 -11.01 8.41
N ALA A 105 -12.21 -9.96 8.15
CA ALA A 105 -12.90 -9.77 6.87
C ALA A 105 -11.94 -9.66 5.67
N LEU A 106 -10.72 -9.13 5.88
CA LEU A 106 -9.69 -9.10 4.85
C LEU A 106 -9.26 -10.52 4.47
N SER A 107 -9.14 -11.41 5.45
CA SER A 107 -8.71 -12.78 5.22
C SER A 107 -9.71 -13.61 4.40
N ASP A 108 -10.99 -13.25 4.46
CA ASP A 108 -12.03 -13.81 3.60
C ASP A 108 -11.93 -13.28 2.17
N PHE A 109 -11.59 -12.00 2.01
CA PHE A 109 -11.49 -11.35 0.71
C PHE A 109 -10.19 -11.69 -0.03
N TRP A 110 -9.05 -11.75 0.64
CA TRP A 110 -7.74 -11.93 0.00
C TRP A 110 -6.91 -12.96 0.77
N PRO A 111 -6.14 -13.84 0.09
CA PRO A 111 -5.26 -14.76 0.81
C PRO A 111 -4.14 -13.98 1.51
N ARG A 112 -3.47 -14.64 2.46
CA ARG A 112 -2.29 -14.05 3.10
C ARG A 112 -1.25 -13.63 2.07
N GLY A 113 -0.61 -12.48 2.27
CA GLY A 113 0.36 -11.93 1.32
C GLY A 113 -0.28 -10.97 0.31
N GLY A 114 -1.15 -10.09 0.80
CA GLY A 114 -1.70 -8.96 0.05
C GLY A 114 -0.63 -7.92 -0.36
N PRO A 115 -1.08 -6.78 -0.93
CA PRO A 115 -0.18 -5.75 -1.41
C PRO A 115 0.69 -5.24 -0.27
N GLN A 116 1.97 -5.12 -0.57
CA GLN A 116 2.89 -4.32 0.21
C GLN A 116 2.74 -2.87 -0.25
N TRP A 117 2.39 -1.99 0.68
CA TRP A 117 2.20 -0.57 0.39
C TRP A 117 3.51 0.19 0.55
N ASP A 118 3.87 0.96 -0.47
CA ASP A 118 5.13 1.73 -0.48
C ASP A 118 5.11 2.87 0.54
N ALA A 119 3.93 3.47 0.76
CA ALA A 119 3.66 4.41 1.84
C ALA A 119 2.21 4.29 2.35
N LEU A 120 2.01 4.72 3.59
CA LEU A 120 0.72 4.76 4.26
C LEU A 120 0.60 6.08 5.02
N GLY A 121 -0.55 6.73 4.89
CA GLY A 121 -0.90 7.94 5.62
C GLY A 121 -2.31 7.83 6.21
N VAL A 122 -2.62 8.74 7.12
CA VAL A 122 -3.98 8.94 7.64
C VAL A 122 -4.29 10.42 7.58
N SER A 123 -5.42 10.78 6.97
CA SER A 123 -5.99 12.13 7.08
C SER A 123 -7.27 12.08 7.89
N GLU A 124 -7.85 13.25 8.17
CA GLU A 124 -9.15 13.34 8.86
C GLU A 124 -10.25 12.55 8.13
N THR A 125 -10.19 12.44 6.80
CA THR A 125 -11.19 11.70 6.02
C THR A 125 -11.00 10.18 6.08
N GLY A 126 -9.79 9.69 6.32
CA GLY A 126 -9.50 8.26 6.32
C GLY A 126 -8.08 7.89 5.86
N PRO A 127 -7.84 6.60 5.63
CA PRO A 127 -6.56 6.08 5.17
C PRO A 127 -6.15 6.60 3.79
N VAL A 128 -4.85 6.89 3.64
CA VAL A 128 -4.19 7.13 2.36
C VAL A 128 -3.25 5.96 2.08
N LEU A 129 -3.48 5.25 0.98
CA LEU A 129 -2.67 4.13 0.52
C LEU A 129 -1.82 4.59 -0.66
N VAL A 130 -0.56 4.18 -0.75
CA VAL A 130 0.33 4.64 -1.82
C VAL A 130 0.98 3.49 -2.57
N GLU A 131 0.92 3.58 -3.90
CA GLU A 131 1.79 2.87 -4.84
C GLU A 131 2.69 3.92 -5.52
N ALA A 132 4.00 3.74 -5.46
CA ALA A 132 4.98 4.65 -6.03
C ALA A 132 5.75 4.03 -7.20
N LYS A 133 5.94 4.80 -8.27
CA LYS A 133 6.70 4.40 -9.46
C LYS A 133 7.62 5.51 -9.92
N ALA A 134 8.79 5.14 -10.45
CA ALA A 134 9.77 6.08 -11.00
C ALA A 134 10.17 5.76 -12.45
N HIS A 135 9.73 4.62 -12.99
CA HIS A 135 9.95 4.28 -14.38
C HIS A 135 8.76 3.50 -14.99
N ILE A 136 8.56 3.64 -16.30
CA ILE A 136 7.39 3.10 -17.00
C ILE A 136 7.34 1.56 -17.03
N PRO A 137 8.45 0.82 -17.25
CA PRO A 137 8.44 -0.64 -17.19
C PRO A 137 7.88 -1.21 -15.87
N GLU A 138 8.06 -0.51 -14.75
CA GLU A 138 7.56 -0.82 -13.41
C GLU A 138 6.01 -0.88 -13.34
N PHE A 139 5.33 -0.29 -14.33
CA PHE A 139 3.88 -0.26 -14.43
C PHE A 139 3.30 -1.53 -15.06
N PHE A 140 4.02 -2.13 -16.01
CA PHE A 140 3.60 -3.32 -16.77
C PHE A 140 3.87 -4.61 -16.01
N SER A 141 3.25 -4.74 -14.84
CA SER A 141 3.35 -5.96 -14.03
C SER A 141 2.76 -7.17 -14.74
N SER A 142 3.44 -8.32 -14.58
CA SER A 142 2.97 -9.63 -15.03
C SER A 142 1.74 -10.10 -14.26
N ARG A 143 1.17 -11.22 -14.69
CA ARG A 143 0.13 -11.95 -13.94
C ARG A 143 0.52 -12.24 -12.49
N THR A 144 -0.48 -12.60 -11.68
CA THR A 144 -0.27 -13.13 -10.33
C THR A 144 0.74 -14.29 -10.32
N ALA A 145 1.69 -14.23 -9.39
CA ALA A 145 2.66 -15.31 -9.15
C ALA A 145 2.15 -16.34 -8.12
N ALA A 146 0.92 -16.18 -7.61
CA ALA A 146 0.35 -17.08 -6.63
C ALA A 146 0.06 -18.47 -7.22
N THR A 147 0.19 -19.49 -6.37
CA THR A 147 -0.20 -20.87 -6.67
C THR A 147 -1.49 -21.24 -5.92
N GLU A 148 -2.06 -22.39 -6.25
CA GLU A 148 -3.26 -22.88 -5.54
C GLU A 148 -2.99 -23.19 -4.07
N PRO A 149 -3.98 -22.95 -3.17
CA PRO A 149 -5.34 -22.46 -3.41
C PRO A 149 -5.46 -20.92 -3.43
N SER A 150 -4.35 -20.19 -3.23
CA SER A 150 -4.36 -18.72 -3.12
C SER A 150 -4.72 -18.05 -4.44
N LYS A 151 -4.27 -18.63 -5.55
CA LYS A 151 -4.56 -18.16 -6.91
C LYS A 151 -6.06 -18.06 -7.17
N HIS A 152 -6.82 -19.12 -6.93
CA HIS A 152 -8.28 -19.11 -7.11
C HIS A 152 -8.98 -17.98 -6.31
N ARG A 153 -8.55 -17.74 -5.06
CA ARG A 153 -9.12 -16.65 -4.24
C ARG A 153 -8.80 -15.27 -4.82
N ILE A 154 -7.56 -15.06 -5.27
CA ILE A 154 -7.14 -13.81 -5.93
C ILE A 154 -7.97 -13.55 -7.18
N GLU A 155 -8.11 -14.55 -8.05
CA GLU A 155 -8.89 -14.43 -9.29
C GLU A 155 -10.35 -14.13 -9.01
N SER A 156 -10.97 -14.84 -8.06
CA SER A 156 -12.35 -14.61 -7.64
C SER A 156 -12.57 -13.18 -7.13
N SER A 157 -11.66 -12.69 -6.29
CA SER A 157 -11.75 -11.33 -5.73
C SER A 157 -11.51 -10.25 -6.78
N LEU A 158 -10.53 -10.42 -7.65
CA LEU A 158 -10.28 -9.49 -8.75
C LEU A 158 -11.46 -9.45 -9.73
N ARG A 159 -12.01 -10.61 -10.11
CA ARG A 159 -13.20 -10.70 -10.97
C ARG A 159 -14.39 -10.00 -10.34
N LYS A 160 -14.65 -10.21 -9.04
CA LYS A 160 -15.71 -9.52 -8.30
C LYS A 160 -15.57 -8.01 -8.37
N VAL A 161 -14.37 -7.50 -8.08
CA VAL A 161 -14.08 -6.05 -8.13
C VAL A 161 -14.24 -5.52 -9.53
N ALA A 162 -13.67 -6.18 -10.53
CA ALA A 162 -13.74 -5.78 -11.93
C ALA A 162 -15.19 -5.61 -12.38
N ILE A 163 -16.06 -6.57 -12.04
CA ILE A 163 -17.50 -6.51 -12.35
C ILE A 163 -18.17 -5.33 -11.65
N ASP A 164 -17.95 -5.12 -10.35
CA ASP A 164 -18.56 -3.99 -9.61
C ASP A 164 -18.10 -2.62 -10.13
N LEU A 165 -16.87 -2.55 -10.66
CA LEU A 165 -16.34 -1.35 -11.31
C LEU A 165 -16.79 -1.18 -12.76
N GLY A 166 -17.57 -2.11 -13.31
CA GLY A 166 -18.08 -2.06 -14.68
C GLY A 166 -17.04 -2.40 -15.75
N ALA A 167 -15.96 -3.10 -15.39
CA ALA A 167 -14.95 -3.51 -16.35
C ALA A 167 -15.48 -4.57 -17.32
N THR A 168 -15.25 -4.38 -18.62
CA THR A 168 -15.74 -5.30 -19.67
C THR A 168 -14.87 -6.54 -19.87
N ARG A 169 -13.69 -6.60 -19.23
CA ARG A 169 -12.74 -7.72 -19.34
C ARG A 169 -12.28 -8.19 -17.96
N PRO A 170 -13.18 -8.63 -17.07
CA PRO A 170 -12.85 -8.97 -15.69
C PRO A 170 -11.86 -10.14 -15.59
N ASP A 171 -11.84 -11.05 -16.57
CA ASP A 171 -10.91 -12.19 -16.63
C ASP A 171 -9.44 -11.79 -16.86
N LEU A 172 -9.17 -10.57 -17.32
CA LEU A 172 -7.80 -10.10 -17.56
C LEU A 172 -7.13 -9.52 -16.30
N TRP A 173 -7.89 -9.24 -15.24
CA TRP A 173 -7.39 -8.53 -14.05
C TRP A 173 -6.33 -9.32 -13.27
N SER A 174 -6.33 -10.65 -13.36
CA SER A 174 -5.29 -11.51 -12.78
C SER A 174 -4.09 -11.72 -13.70
N GLU A 175 -4.23 -11.42 -14.99
CA GLU A 175 -3.28 -11.78 -16.05
C GLU A 175 -2.35 -10.62 -16.45
N ILE A 176 -2.87 -9.39 -16.46
CA ILE A 176 -2.13 -8.19 -16.87
C ILE A 176 -2.31 -7.07 -15.85
N TYR A 177 -1.27 -6.25 -15.67
CA TYR A 177 -1.31 -5.13 -14.74
C TYR A 177 -1.71 -5.56 -13.31
N PHE A 178 -1.32 -6.75 -12.88
CA PHE A 178 -1.77 -7.35 -11.62
C PHE A 178 -1.57 -6.42 -10.41
N GLN A 179 -0.44 -5.70 -10.35
CA GLN A 179 -0.19 -4.74 -9.28
C GLN A 179 -1.21 -3.61 -9.25
N TYR A 180 -1.59 -3.07 -10.42
CA TYR A 180 -2.61 -2.04 -10.54
C TYR A 180 -3.99 -2.57 -10.13
N CYS A 181 -4.39 -3.74 -10.64
CA CYS A 181 -5.65 -4.40 -10.30
C CYS A 181 -5.75 -4.74 -8.80
N ASN A 182 -4.68 -5.23 -8.20
CA ASN A 182 -4.60 -5.52 -6.77
C ASN A 182 -4.82 -4.24 -5.93
N ARG A 183 -4.19 -3.13 -6.32
CA ARG A 183 -4.34 -1.83 -5.63
C ARG A 183 -5.77 -1.31 -5.70
N LEU A 184 -6.41 -1.42 -6.87
CA LEU A 184 -7.84 -1.11 -7.03
C LEU A 184 -8.73 -2.02 -6.18
N ALA A 185 -8.41 -3.32 -6.09
CA ALA A 185 -9.18 -4.29 -5.31
C ALA A 185 -9.15 -3.99 -3.81
N PHE A 186 -8.00 -3.59 -3.27
CA PHE A 186 -7.90 -3.20 -1.85
C PHE A 186 -8.57 -1.86 -1.55
N LEU A 187 -8.47 -0.88 -2.46
CA LEU A 187 -9.23 0.37 -2.35
C LEU A 187 -10.73 0.09 -2.36
N TRP A 188 -11.21 -0.72 -3.31
CA TRP A 188 -12.59 -1.15 -3.39
C TRP A 188 -13.04 -1.81 -2.09
N TRP A 189 -12.29 -2.82 -1.63
CA TRP A 189 -12.67 -3.61 -0.47
C TRP A 189 -12.78 -2.76 0.79
N LEU A 190 -11.82 -1.86 1.06
CA LEU A 190 -11.90 -0.94 2.20
C LEU A 190 -13.15 -0.06 2.14
N ARG A 191 -13.51 0.42 0.94
CA ARG A 191 -14.69 1.26 0.76
C ARG A 191 -15.99 0.48 0.95
N GLU A 192 -16.03 -0.79 0.56
CA GLU A 192 -17.13 -1.69 0.90
C GLU A 192 -17.24 -1.98 2.41
N GLN A 193 -16.15 -1.84 3.16
CA GLN A 193 -16.17 -1.87 4.63
C GLN A 193 -16.62 -0.53 5.26
N GLY A 194 -17.04 0.45 4.46
CA GLY A 194 -17.41 1.79 4.92
C GLY A 194 -16.22 2.71 5.21
N VAL A 195 -15.00 2.31 4.86
CA VAL A 195 -13.79 3.11 5.07
C VAL A 195 -13.61 4.07 3.90
N LYS A 196 -13.52 5.38 4.17
CA LYS A 196 -13.25 6.42 3.15
C LYS A 196 -11.78 6.48 2.75
N ALA A 197 -11.21 5.32 2.38
CA ALA A 197 -9.84 5.22 1.92
C ALA A 197 -9.65 5.92 0.57
N THR A 198 -8.44 6.47 0.38
CA THR A 198 -7.97 7.09 -0.86
C THR A 198 -6.67 6.42 -1.31
N LEU A 199 -6.54 6.13 -2.60
CA LEU A 199 -5.35 5.55 -3.20
C LEU A 199 -4.58 6.61 -3.96
N PHE A 200 -3.29 6.77 -3.64
CA PHE A 200 -2.39 7.64 -4.38
C PHE A 200 -1.48 6.79 -5.25
N TYR A 201 -1.44 7.11 -6.53
CA TYR A 201 -0.35 6.73 -7.41
C TYR A 201 0.65 7.88 -7.44
N VAL A 202 1.81 7.67 -6.83
CA VAL A 202 2.92 8.64 -6.79
C VAL A 202 3.90 8.27 -7.90
N CYS A 203 3.83 9.02 -9.00
CA CYS A 203 4.55 8.75 -10.23
C CYS A 203 5.64 9.80 -10.42
N PHE A 204 6.85 9.50 -9.97
CA PHE A 204 7.97 10.45 -9.97
C PHE A 204 8.36 10.88 -11.39
N LEU A 205 8.70 12.16 -11.52
CA LEU A 205 9.24 12.75 -12.74
C LEU A 205 10.75 12.97 -12.64
N ASN A 206 11.43 12.95 -13.79
CA ASN A 206 12.83 13.35 -13.95
C ASN A 206 13.84 12.49 -13.17
N ASP A 207 13.56 11.21 -12.89
CA ASP A 207 14.52 10.30 -12.24
C ASP A 207 15.74 10.02 -13.14
N PRO A 208 16.94 10.56 -12.83
CA PRO A 208 18.11 10.40 -13.68
C PRO A 208 18.69 8.98 -13.61
N ASP A 209 18.44 8.22 -12.54
CA ASP A 209 19.01 6.88 -12.38
C ASP A 209 18.29 5.84 -13.24
N LEU A 210 17.03 6.12 -13.58
CA LEU A 210 16.14 5.19 -14.28
C LEU A 210 15.64 5.71 -15.63
N ASN A 211 16.11 6.87 -16.08
CA ASN A 211 15.54 7.60 -17.21
C ASN A 211 14.01 7.71 -17.08
N GLY A 212 13.57 8.14 -15.90
CA GLY A 212 12.15 8.26 -15.57
C GLY A 212 11.44 9.28 -16.47
N PRO A 213 10.10 9.20 -16.58
CA PRO A 213 9.33 10.17 -17.36
C PRO A 213 9.62 11.60 -16.96
N THR A 214 9.70 12.50 -17.93
CA THR A 214 9.94 13.93 -17.67
C THR A 214 8.65 14.74 -17.61
N LYS A 215 7.51 14.12 -17.97
CA LYS A 215 6.21 14.79 -18.00
C LYS A 215 5.08 13.88 -17.49
N PRO A 216 4.05 14.45 -16.82
CA PRO A 216 2.88 13.70 -16.34
C PRO A 216 2.17 12.88 -17.42
N GLU A 217 2.10 13.38 -18.65
CA GLU A 217 1.30 12.78 -19.73
C GLU A 217 1.78 11.37 -20.09
N THR A 218 3.05 11.06 -19.85
CA THR A 218 3.58 9.70 -20.04
C THR A 218 2.97 8.71 -19.03
N TRP A 219 2.79 9.14 -17.78
CA TRP A 219 2.11 8.34 -16.77
C TRP A 219 0.61 8.26 -17.05
N ASP A 220 -0.03 9.37 -17.40
CA ASP A 220 -1.45 9.39 -17.79
C ASP A 220 -1.73 8.41 -18.94
N ALA A 221 -0.84 8.39 -19.95
CA ALA A 221 -0.93 7.45 -21.06
C ALA A 221 -0.81 5.99 -20.59
N ALA A 222 0.12 5.68 -19.68
CA ALA A 222 0.27 4.34 -19.12
C ALA A 222 -1.01 3.88 -18.38
N PHE A 223 -1.59 4.73 -17.52
CA PHE A 223 -2.85 4.43 -16.85
C PHE A 223 -4.02 4.29 -17.84
N ALA A 224 -4.10 5.14 -18.86
CA ALA A 224 -5.11 5.04 -19.90
C ALA A 224 -4.99 3.72 -20.68
N SER A 225 -3.77 3.30 -21.01
CA SER A 225 -3.51 2.01 -21.67
C SER A 225 -3.92 0.82 -20.79
N ALA A 226 -3.59 0.84 -19.49
CA ALA A 226 -4.05 -0.20 -18.56
C ALA A 226 -5.57 -0.26 -18.47
N ASN A 227 -6.22 0.89 -18.27
CA ASN A 227 -7.68 0.97 -18.19
C ASN A 227 -8.34 0.43 -19.48
N TYR A 228 -7.84 0.82 -20.65
CA TYR A 228 -8.33 0.30 -21.93
C TYR A 228 -8.15 -1.23 -22.04
N ALA A 229 -6.97 -1.74 -21.71
CA ALA A 229 -6.67 -3.17 -21.79
C ALA A 229 -7.54 -4.00 -20.83
N LEU A 230 -7.82 -3.47 -19.64
CA LEU A 230 -8.65 -4.08 -18.59
C LEU A 230 -10.15 -3.88 -18.83
N GLY A 231 -10.53 -3.11 -19.86
CA GLY A 231 -11.93 -2.77 -20.14
C GLY A 231 -12.57 -1.86 -19.08
N LEU A 232 -11.78 -1.13 -18.31
CA LEU A 232 -12.22 -0.24 -17.25
C LEU A 232 -12.43 1.18 -17.80
N SER A 233 -13.59 1.78 -17.55
CA SER A 233 -13.89 3.15 -17.95
C SER A 233 -13.04 4.16 -17.17
N LYS A 234 -12.77 5.34 -17.76
CA LYS A 234 -12.09 6.44 -17.07
C LYS A 234 -12.84 6.93 -15.81
N ARG A 235 -14.18 6.83 -15.83
CA ARG A 235 -15.05 7.13 -14.69
C ARG A 235 -15.71 5.84 -14.22
N HIS A 236 -15.38 5.44 -12.99
CA HIS A 236 -15.93 4.28 -12.29
C HIS A 236 -16.10 4.63 -10.80
N LYS A 237 -16.67 3.71 -10.03
CA LYS A 237 -17.02 3.91 -8.61
C LYS A 237 -15.88 4.41 -7.71
N LEU A 238 -14.61 4.15 -8.07
CA LEU A 238 -13.44 4.56 -7.28
C LEU A 238 -12.75 5.83 -7.80
N SER A 239 -13.14 6.38 -8.95
CA SER A 239 -12.36 7.45 -9.60
C SER A 239 -12.18 8.69 -8.71
N GLY A 240 -13.16 9.02 -7.87
CA GLY A 240 -13.06 10.13 -6.90
C GLY A 240 -12.17 9.84 -5.69
N SER A 241 -11.71 8.61 -5.52
CA SER A 241 -10.87 8.14 -4.42
C SER A 241 -9.50 7.68 -4.89
N ILE A 242 -9.12 8.01 -6.13
CA ILE A 242 -7.80 7.78 -6.69
C ILE A 242 -7.19 9.15 -7.00
N LYS A 243 -5.95 9.36 -6.56
CA LYS A 243 -5.15 10.55 -6.86
C LYS A 243 -3.90 10.13 -7.62
N TYR A 244 -3.58 10.88 -8.65
CA TYR A 244 -2.33 10.73 -9.40
C TYR A 244 -1.46 11.93 -9.10
N LEU A 245 -0.28 11.69 -8.55
CA LEU A 245 0.68 12.72 -8.14
C LEU A 245 1.96 12.57 -8.95
N TYR A 246 2.51 13.71 -9.36
CA TYR A 246 3.67 13.75 -10.26
C TYR A 246 4.83 14.58 -9.66
N PRO A 247 5.35 14.21 -8.48
CA PRO A 247 6.44 14.95 -7.86
C PRO A 247 7.71 14.88 -8.71
N ASP A 248 8.35 16.02 -8.91
CA ASP A 248 9.64 16.14 -9.58
C ASP A 248 10.77 15.83 -8.61
N VAL A 249 11.63 14.86 -8.95
CA VAL A 249 12.72 14.44 -8.06
C VAL A 249 13.80 15.50 -7.88
N THR A 250 13.88 16.49 -8.78
CA THR A 250 14.81 17.64 -8.62
C THR A 250 14.50 18.45 -7.38
N GLN A 251 13.25 18.42 -6.90
CA GLN A 251 12.81 19.07 -5.66
C GLN A 251 13.10 18.24 -4.40
N LEU A 252 13.57 16.99 -4.57
CA LEU A 252 13.89 16.00 -3.54
C LEU A 252 15.39 15.69 -3.47
N SER A 253 16.19 16.34 -4.32
CA SER A 253 17.60 16.07 -4.53
C SER A 253 18.45 16.56 -3.36
#